data_AF-A0A2T4C4B8-F1
#
_entry.id   AF-A0A2T4C4B8-F1
#
_cell.length_a   1.000
_cell.length_b   1.000
_cell.length_c   1.000
_cell.angle_alpha   90.00
_cell.angle_beta   90.00
_cell.angle_gamma   90.00
#
_symmetry.space_group_name_H-M   'P 1'
#
loop_
_entity.id
_entity.type
_entity.pdbx_description
1 polymer ?
#
loop_
_entity_poly.entity_id
_entity_poly.type
_entity_poly.pdbx_seq_one_letter_code
_entity_poly.pdbx_strand_id
1 'polypeptide(L)'
;MPRKFITQEVKDQNRESQRRSRARRLELINDLKNQVQEYQRRGASASVEMQRLAQAVTHENQRLRSLLSERGVSQEEVQRYLSSSPAPQLKASDASYLFEPGSLRCEACGSTSIVRETQAATMTGTRSD
;
A
#
# COMPACT_ATOMS: atom_id res chain seq x y z
N MET A 1 -34.67 -39.04 19.00
CA MET A 1 -33.22 -39.03 18.68
C MET A 1 -32.42 -39.19 19.98
N PRO A 2 -31.43 -40.09 20.06
CA PRO A 2 -30.69 -40.31 21.30
C PRO A 2 -29.77 -39.12 21.61
N ARG A 3 -29.90 -38.52 22.80
CA ARG A 3 -29.00 -37.48 23.28
C ARG A 3 -27.68 -38.13 23.71
N LYS A 4 -26.57 -37.78 23.07
CA LYS A 4 -25.23 -38.22 23.49
C LYS A 4 -24.93 -37.58 24.85
N PHE A 5 -24.67 -38.40 25.87
CA PHE A 5 -24.25 -37.92 27.18
C PHE A 5 -22.83 -37.34 27.07
N ILE A 6 -22.70 -36.03 27.25
CA ILE A 6 -21.41 -35.33 27.20
C ILE A 6 -20.71 -35.52 28.54
N THR A 7 -19.61 -36.28 28.55
CA THR A 7 -18.75 -36.47 29.71
C THR A 7 -17.92 -35.22 30.02
N GLN A 8 -17.38 -35.09 31.23
CA GLN A 8 -16.53 -33.93 31.58
C GLN A 8 -15.27 -33.85 30.74
N GLU A 9 -14.65 -35.00 30.45
CA GLU A 9 -13.44 -35.06 29.60
C GLU A 9 -13.68 -34.45 28.22
N VAL A 10 -14.84 -34.70 27.60
CA VAL A 10 -15.19 -34.12 26.29
C VAL A 10 -15.36 -32.60 26.39
N LYS A 11 -15.88 -32.09 27.51
CA LYS A 11 -15.99 -30.63 27.74
C LYS A 11 -14.62 -29.99 27.92
N ASP A 12 -13.72 -30.63 28.65
CA ASP A 12 -12.37 -30.13 28.89
C ASP A 12 -11.54 -30.16 27.60
N GLN A 13 -11.65 -31.22 26.80
CA GLN A 13 -11.05 -31.31 25.46
C GLN A 13 -11.59 -30.25 24.51
N ASN A 14 -12.89 -29.94 24.56
CA ASN A 14 -13.50 -28.89 23.75
C ASN A 14 -12.95 -27.51 24.14
N ARG A 15 -12.86 -27.22 25.45
CA ARG A 15 -12.27 -25.97 25.96
C ARG A 15 -10.82 -25.81 25.50
N GLU A 16 -10.03 -26.87 25.59
CA GLU A 16 -8.63 -26.86 25.18
C GLU A 16 -8.49 -26.67 23.66
N SER A 17 -9.29 -27.38 22.87
CA SER A 17 -9.34 -27.20 21.41
C SER A 17 -9.73 -25.77 21.02
N GLN A 18 -10.68 -25.19 21.74
CA GLN A 18 -11.11 -23.81 21.55
C GLN A 18 -10.00 -22.81 21.90
N ARG A 19 -9.28 -23.04 23.01
CA ARG A 19 -8.11 -22.23 23.39
C ARG A 19 -7.03 -22.28 22.31
N ARG A 20 -6.67 -23.48 21.85
CA ARG A 20 -5.68 -23.68 20.78
C ARG A 20 -6.08 -23.02 19.47
N SER A 21 -7.35 -23.14 19.09
CA SER A 21 -7.87 -22.47 17.89
C SER A 21 -7.80 -20.94 18.00
N ARG A 22 -8.16 -20.39 19.16
CA ARG A 22 -8.03 -18.95 19.44
C ARG A 22 -6.57 -18.51 19.42
N ALA A 23 -5.65 -19.28 20.00
CA ALA A 23 -4.23 -18.99 20.00
C ALA A 23 -3.65 -18.94 18.57
N ARG A 24 -3.89 -19.98 17.75
CA ARG A 24 -3.47 -20.00 16.34
C ARG A 24 -4.03 -18.84 15.53
N ARG A 25 -5.29 -18.45 15.79
CA ARG A 25 -5.90 -17.29 15.12
C ARG A 25 -5.22 -15.99 15.53
N LEU A 26 -4.88 -15.82 16.81
CA LEU A 26 -4.17 -14.64 17.29
C LEU A 26 -2.77 -14.56 16.68
N GLU A 27 -2.04 -15.68 16.63
CA GLU A 27 -0.74 -15.78 15.97
C GLU A 27 -0.83 -15.35 14.50
N LEU A 28 -1.75 -15.93 13.73
CA LEU A 28 -1.95 -15.55 12.33
C LEU A 28 -2.27 -14.06 12.14
N ILE A 29 -3.14 -13.50 13.00
CA ILE A 29 -3.48 -12.07 12.92
C ILE A 29 -2.26 -11.20 13.21
N ASN A 30 -1.45 -11.58 14.19
CA ASN A 30 -0.23 -10.85 14.52
C ASN A 30 0.81 -10.94 13.40
N ASP A 31 0.98 -12.12 12.80
CA ASP A 31 1.88 -12.32 11.67
C ASP A 31 1.46 -11.47 10.47
N LEU A 32 0.15 -11.44 10.14
CA LEU A 32 -0.37 -10.60 9.06
C LEU A 32 -0.17 -9.11 9.36
N LYS A 33 -0.40 -8.65 10.60
CA LYS A 33 -0.14 -7.26 10.99
C LYS A 33 1.33 -6.89 10.81
N ASN A 34 2.24 -7.77 11.22
CA ASN A 34 3.68 -7.56 11.08
C ASN A 34 4.08 -7.48 9.60
N GLN A 35 3.56 -8.36 8.76
CA GLN A 35 3.80 -8.33 7.31
C GLN A 35 3.30 -7.02 6.68
N VAL A 36 2.09 -6.58 7.02
CA VAL A 36 1.53 -5.32 6.51
C VAL A 36 2.39 -4.12 6.92
N GLN A 37 2.82 -4.06 8.18
CA GLN A 37 3.71 -2.99 8.65
C GLN A 37 5.06 -3.01 7.91
N GLU A 38 5.63 -4.18 7.66
CA GLU A 38 6.87 -4.31 6.92
C GLU A 38 6.72 -3.87 5.46
N TYR A 39 5.63 -4.24 4.80
CA TYR A 39 5.34 -3.77 3.45
C TYR A 39 5.14 -2.25 3.40
N GLN A 40 4.44 -1.66 4.37
CA GLN A 40 4.29 -0.20 4.47
C GLN A 40 5.64 0.50 4.66
N ARG A 41 6.50 -0.02 5.56
CA ARG A 41 7.84 0.52 5.80
C ARG A 41 8.72 0.45 4.56
N ARG A 42 8.70 -0.70 3.86
CA ARG A 42 9.42 -0.90 2.60
C ARG A 42 8.88 -0.02 1.48
N GLY A 43 7.56 0.09 1.34
CA GLY A 43 6.93 0.96 0.36
C GLY A 43 7.24 2.44 0.59
N ALA A 44 7.26 2.89 1.85
CA ALA A 44 7.69 4.25 2.20
C ALA A 44 9.16 4.49 1.84
N SER A 45 10.03 3.53 2.18
CA SER A 45 11.48 3.62 1.88
C SER A 45 11.75 3.64 0.37
N ALA A 46 11.12 2.74 -0.38
CA ALA A 46 11.21 2.67 -1.83
C ALA A 46 10.69 3.95 -2.51
N SER A 47 9.61 4.55 -1.98
CA SER A 47 9.07 5.80 -2.50
C SER A 47 10.04 6.97 -2.31
N VAL A 48 10.69 7.05 -1.15
CA VAL A 48 11.70 8.09 -0.87
C VAL A 48 12.95 7.90 -1.75
N GLU A 49 13.39 6.66 -1.93
CA GLU A 49 14.54 6.36 -2.80
C GLU A 49 14.24 6.73 -4.26
N MET A 50 13.06 6.35 -4.76
CA MET A 50 12.60 6.73 -6.09
C MET A 50 12.53 8.25 -6.27
N GLN A 51 12.05 8.99 -5.26
CA GLN A 51 12.04 10.46 -5.28
C GLN A 51 13.46 11.04 -5.34
N ARG A 52 14.42 10.50 -4.57
CA ARG A 52 15.82 10.95 -4.61
C ARG A 52 16.46 10.69 -5.97
N LEU A 53 16.24 9.51 -6.54
CA LEU A 53 16.72 9.18 -7.89
C LEU A 53 16.10 10.11 -8.93
N ALA A 54 14.80 10.37 -8.86
CA ALA A 54 14.11 11.30 -9.76
C ALA A 54 14.67 12.73 -9.64
N GLN A 55 14.98 13.20 -8.43
CA GLN A 55 15.65 14.49 -8.21
C GLN A 55 17.05 14.53 -8.84
N ALA A 56 17.85 13.48 -8.65
CA ALA A 56 19.19 13.38 -9.24
C ALA A 56 19.14 13.42 -10.77
N VAL A 57 18.25 12.62 -11.38
CA VAL A 57 18.03 12.60 -12.83
C VAL A 57 17.51 13.94 -13.35
N THR A 58 16.66 14.62 -12.59
CA THR A 58 16.16 15.97 -12.97
C THR A 58 17.31 16.98 -12.98
N HIS A 59 18.16 16.97 -11.96
CA HIS A 59 19.32 17.85 -11.88
C HIS A 59 20.34 17.56 -12.99
N GLU A 60 20.60 16.29 -13.28
CA GLU A 60 21.46 15.89 -14.40
C GLU A 60 20.88 16.36 -15.74
N ASN A 61 19.59 16.14 -15.99
CA ASN A 61 18.92 16.62 -17.20
C ASN A 61 18.97 18.14 -17.34
N GLN A 62 18.84 18.89 -16.25
CA GLN A 62 19.00 20.35 -16.28
C GLN A 62 20.40 20.73 -16.72
N ARG A 63 21.45 20.11 -16.14
CA ARG A 63 22.84 20.36 -16.54
C ARG A 63 23.12 19.99 -17.99
N LEU A 64 22.61 18.86 -18.46
CA LEU A 64 22.74 18.44 -19.85
C LEU A 64 22.02 19.41 -20.80
N ARG A 65 20.82 19.88 -20.44
CA ARG A 65 20.10 20.90 -21.21
C ARG A 65 20.84 22.24 -21.25
N SER A 66 21.47 22.64 -20.14
CA SER A 66 22.34 23.83 -20.11
C SER A 66 23.55 23.65 -21.02
N LEU A 67 24.24 22.51 -20.95
CA LEU A 67 25.38 22.21 -21.81
C LEU A 67 24.98 22.22 -23.30
N LEU A 68 23.84 21.65 -23.65
CA LEU A 68 23.33 21.67 -25.03
C LEU A 68 23.06 23.11 -25.50
N SER A 69 22.51 23.95 -24.63
CA SER A 69 22.30 25.37 -24.94
C SER A 69 23.60 26.13 -25.18
N GLU A 70 24.66 25.84 -24.40
CA GLU A 70 26.01 26.40 -24.62
C GLU A 70 26.60 25.97 -25.96
N ARG A 71 26.18 24.81 -26.50
CA ARG A 71 26.59 24.31 -27.82
C ARG A 71 25.67 24.77 -28.96
N GLY A 72 24.73 25.68 -28.68
CA GLY A 72 23.85 26.29 -29.67
C GLY A 72 22.59 25.48 -30.00
N VAL A 73 22.29 24.42 -29.25
CA VAL A 73 21.05 23.64 -29.42
C VAL A 73 19.93 24.32 -28.64
N SER A 74 18.81 24.60 -29.32
CA SER A 74 17.67 25.27 -28.68
C SER A 74 16.84 24.31 -27.82
N GLN A 75 16.14 24.82 -26.81
CA GLN A 75 15.26 23.96 -25.98
C GLN A 75 14.10 23.36 -26.80
N GLU A 76 13.67 24.05 -27.85
CA GLU A 76 12.63 23.61 -28.78
C GLU A 76 13.11 22.42 -29.64
N GLU A 77 14.37 22.41 -30.05
CA GLU A 77 15.00 21.26 -30.74
C GLU A 77 15.04 20.03 -29.84
N VAL A 78 15.48 20.20 -28.58
CA VAL A 78 15.48 19.14 -27.58
C VAL A 78 14.08 18.61 -27.34
N GLN A 79 13.07 19.49 -27.21
CA GLN A 79 11.69 19.08 -26.97
C GLN A 79 11.08 18.33 -28.15
N ARG A 80 11.36 18.76 -29.39
CA ARG A 80 10.96 18.04 -30.60
C ARG A 80 11.57 16.64 -30.64
N TYR A 81 12.85 16.52 -30.31
CA TYR A 81 13.55 15.23 -30.26
C TYR A 81 12.94 14.28 -29.21
N LEU A 82 12.72 14.75 -27.99
CA LEU A 82 12.10 13.96 -26.92
C LEU A 82 10.66 13.53 -27.26
N SER A 83 9.92 14.37 -27.98
CA SER A 83 8.55 14.06 -28.40
C SER A 83 8.50 13.02 -29.52
N SER A 84 9.57 12.91 -30.32
CA SER A 84 9.69 11.91 -31.40
C SER A 84 10.01 10.49 -30.90
N SER A 85 10.52 10.37 -29.67
CA SER A 85 10.84 9.09 -29.02
C SER A 85 10.26 9.07 -27.61
N PRO A 86 8.96 8.81 -27.45
CA PRO A 86 8.36 8.70 -26.12
C PRO A 86 8.98 7.52 -25.38
N ALA A 87 9.46 7.77 -24.16
CA ALA A 87 9.87 6.71 -23.25
C ALA A 87 8.72 5.70 -23.04
N PRO A 88 9.02 4.43 -22.75
CA PRO A 88 8.00 3.43 -22.43
C PRO A 88 7.21 3.90 -21.20
N GLN A 89 5.97 4.33 -21.43
CA GLN A 89 5.06 4.80 -20.42
C GLN A 89 4.63 3.57 -19.59
N LEU A 90 5.19 3.38 -18.40
CA LEU A 90 4.65 2.44 -17.41
C LEU A 90 3.23 2.91 -17.09
N LYS A 91 2.23 2.22 -17.64
CA LYS A 91 0.82 2.52 -17.42
C LYS A 91 0.56 2.42 -15.92
N ALA A 92 0.13 3.53 -15.31
CA ALA A 92 -0.30 3.60 -13.91
C ALA A 92 -1.63 2.84 -13.65
N SER A 93 -1.90 1.77 -14.40
CA SER A 93 -3.16 1.02 -14.35
C SER A 93 -3.26 0.07 -13.15
N ASP A 94 -2.17 -0.22 -12.45
CA ASP A 94 -2.19 -1.17 -11.33
C ASP A 94 -2.46 -0.51 -9.96
N ALA A 95 -2.64 0.82 -9.91
CA ALA A 95 -3.04 1.53 -8.68
C ALA A 95 -4.56 1.54 -8.45
N SER A 96 -5.34 0.81 -9.26
CA SER A 96 -6.81 0.77 -9.18
C SER A 96 -7.35 -0.47 -8.44
N TYR A 97 -6.74 -0.85 -7.32
CA TYR A 97 -7.53 -1.54 -6.30
C TYR A 97 -8.28 -0.47 -5.50
N LEU A 98 -9.36 0.06 -6.10
CA LEU A 98 -10.43 0.68 -5.31
C LEU A 98 -10.92 -0.42 -4.36
N PHE A 99 -10.47 -0.36 -3.12
CA PHE A 99 -11.07 -1.10 -2.03
C PHE A 99 -12.41 -0.41 -1.76
N GLU A 100 -13.45 -0.85 -2.46
CA GLU A 100 -14.84 -0.57 -2.08
C GLU A 100 -14.96 -0.85 -0.57
N PRO A 101 -15.41 0.11 0.27
CA PRO A 101 -15.61 -0.09 1.69
C PRO A 101 -16.82 -1.00 1.93
N GLY A 102 -16.72 -2.25 1.50
CA GLY A 102 -17.63 -3.31 1.82
C GLY A 102 -17.43 -3.72 3.28
N SER A 103 -18.53 -3.78 4.03
CA SER A 103 -18.59 -4.34 5.37
C SER A 103 -17.92 -5.73 5.38
N LEU A 104 -16.67 -5.80 5.85
CA LEU A 104 -15.96 -7.07 6.00
C LEU A 104 -16.58 -7.79 7.20
N ARG A 105 -17.55 -8.66 6.90
CA ARG A 105 -18.17 -9.52 7.89
C ARG A 105 -17.23 -10.68 8.16
N CYS A 106 -16.79 -10.81 9.41
CA CYS A 106 -15.95 -11.95 9.79
C CYS A 106 -16.79 -13.23 9.77
N GLU A 107 -16.59 -14.14 8.81
CA GLU A 107 -17.38 -15.37 8.71
C GLU A 107 -17.24 -16.30 9.92
N ALA A 108 -16.14 -16.17 10.67
CA ALA A 108 -15.89 -17.00 11.86
C ALA A 108 -16.58 -16.48 13.15
N CYS A 109 -17.03 -15.23 13.22
CA CYS A 109 -17.73 -14.72 14.42
C CYS A 109 -18.92 -13.78 14.14
N GLY A 110 -19.25 -13.51 12.88
CA GLY A 110 -20.38 -12.69 12.45
C GLY A 110 -20.24 -11.19 12.73
N SER A 111 -19.17 -10.76 13.38
CA SER A 111 -18.94 -9.35 13.73
C SER A 111 -18.59 -8.54 12.47
N THR A 112 -19.31 -7.45 12.26
CA THR A 112 -19.02 -6.44 11.25
C THR A 112 -18.07 -5.41 11.86
N SER A 113 -16.83 -5.35 11.37
CA SER A 113 -15.93 -4.26 11.72
C SER A 113 -16.05 -3.17 10.67
N ILE A 114 -16.55 -2.00 11.07
CA ILE A 114 -16.51 -0.80 10.24
C ILE A 114 -15.08 -0.27 10.36
N VAL A 115 -14.27 -0.46 9.32
CA VAL A 115 -12.99 0.25 9.21
C VAL A 115 -13.34 1.72 9.01
N ARG A 116 -13.05 2.56 10.01
CA ARG A 116 -13.22 4.00 9.87
C ARG A 116 -12.27 4.47 8.76
N GLU A 117 -12.87 5.03 7.72
CA GLU A 117 -12.23 5.74 6.63
C GLU A 117 -11.37 6.86 7.24
N THR A 118 -10.05 6.68 7.26
CA THR A 118 -9.16 7.81 7.52
C THR A 118 -9.17 8.65 6.25
N GLN A 119 -10.12 9.58 6.18
CA GLN A 119 -10.10 10.64 5.17
C GLN A 119 -8.72 11.29 5.21
N ALA A 120 -8.02 11.24 4.08
CA ALA A 120 -6.81 12.01 3.89
C ALA A 120 -7.19 13.49 4.10
N ALA A 121 -6.67 14.10 5.16
CA ALA A 121 -6.83 15.52 5.40
C ALA A 121 -6.22 16.27 4.20
N THR A 122 -7.09 16.75 3.31
CA THR A 122 -6.75 17.73 2.29
C THR A 122 -6.34 19.01 3.01
N MET A 123 -5.03 19.22 3.15
CA MET A 123 -4.45 20.48 3.57
C MET A 123 -4.75 21.53 2.49
N THR A 124 -5.92 22.17 2.58
CA THR A 124 -6.18 23.42 1.87
C THR A 124 -5.36 24.51 2.56
N GLY A 125 -4.14 24.72 2.06
CA GLY A 125 -3.35 25.89 2.40
C GLY A 125 -4.09 27.14 1.94
N THR A 126 -4.75 27.81 2.88
CA THR A 126 -5.28 29.16 2.71
C THR A 126 -4.10 30.11 2.52
N ARG A 127 -4.05 30.72 1.35
CA ARG A 127 -3.11 31.77 0.98
C ARG A 127 -3.57 33.06 1.68
N SER A 128 -2.74 33.61 2.55
CA SER A 128 -2.96 34.85 3.29
C SER A 128 -3.05 36.08 2.36
N ASP A 129 -3.81 37.08 2.82
CA ASP A 129 -3.88 38.46 2.30
C ASP A 129 -2.52 39.14 2.14
#